data_AF-A0A6J4YA81-F1
#
_entry.id   AF-A0A6J4YA81-F1
#
_cell.length_a   1.000
_cell.length_b   1.000
_cell.length_c   1.000
_cell.angle_alpha   90.00
_cell.angle_beta   90.00
_cell.angle_gamma   90.00
#
_symmetry.space_group_name_H-M   'P 1'
#
loop_
_entity.id
_entity.type
_entity.pdbx_description
1 polymer ?
#
loop_
_entity_poly.entity_id
_entity_poly.type
_entity_poly.pdbx_seq_one_letter_code
_entity_poly.pdbx_strand_id
1 'polypeptide(L)'
;MTAYEQKIETDQIQQLLAELPEKCKSAPLLYYFSEMSYQEISETLDLPMGTVMSRLSRGKQMMKKMILRLQLLDSQPSKVIQFPRKNYKGHL
;
A
#
# COMPACT_ATOMS: atom_id res chain seq x y z
N MET A 1 -10.77 13.15 17.18
CA MET A 1 -11.02 12.57 15.85
C MET A 1 -12.24 11.68 15.99
N THR A 2 -13.27 11.95 15.21
CA THR A 2 -14.60 11.35 15.35
C THR A 2 -14.67 10.00 14.63
N ALA A 3 -15.52 9.07 15.06
CA ALA A 3 -15.69 7.75 14.44
C ALA A 3 -16.02 7.82 12.92
N TYR A 4 -16.50 8.97 12.45
CA TYR A 4 -16.78 9.25 11.04
C TYR A 4 -15.51 9.35 10.18
N GLU A 5 -14.45 9.98 10.68
CA GLU A 5 -13.16 10.12 9.96
C GLU A 5 -12.48 8.76 9.78
N GLN A 6 -12.53 7.89 10.80
CA GLN A 6 -12.01 6.52 10.73
C GLN A 6 -12.75 5.66 9.71
N LYS A 7 -14.07 5.85 9.59
CA LYS A 7 -14.89 5.14 8.60
C LYS A 7 -14.52 5.53 7.16
N ILE A 8 -14.26 6.83 6.91
CA ILE A 8 -13.82 7.32 5.59
C ILE A 8 -12.45 6.75 5.22
N GLU A 9 -11.49 6.72 6.16
CA GLU A 9 -10.17 6.11 5.92
C GLU A 9 -10.28 4.61 5.57
N THR A 10 -11.18 3.89 6.25
CA THR A 10 -11.40 2.46 6.02
C THR A 10 -11.97 2.20 4.62
N ASP A 11 -12.99 2.95 4.20
CA ASP A 11 -13.62 2.83 2.88
C ASP A 11 -12.61 3.12 1.75
N GLN A 12 -11.75 4.14 1.92
CA GLN A 12 -10.70 4.44 0.95
C GLN A 12 -9.67 3.31 0.82
N ILE A 13 -9.22 2.73 1.95
CA ILE A 13 -8.29 1.59 1.92
C ILE A 13 -8.95 0.39 1.24
N GLN A 14 -10.24 0.14 1.49
CA GLN A 14 -10.98 -0.96 0.86
C GLN A 14 -11.05 -0.81 -0.67
N GLN A 15 -11.33 0.39 -1.17
CA GLN A 15 -11.32 0.67 -2.61
C GLN A 15 -9.93 0.47 -3.22
N LEU A 16 -8.89 0.99 -2.56
CA LEU A 16 -7.51 0.83 -3.03
C LEU A 16 -7.06 -0.64 -3.03
N LEU A 17 -7.49 -1.42 -2.03
CA LEU A 17 -7.26 -2.87 -1.99
C LEU A 17 -7.98 -3.59 -3.13
N ALA A 18 -9.20 -3.19 -3.48
CA ALA A 18 -9.97 -3.82 -4.55
C ALA A 18 -9.24 -3.73 -5.91
N GLU A 19 -8.55 -2.61 -6.15
CA GLU A 19 -7.74 -2.34 -7.35
C GLU A 19 -6.38 -3.07 -7.37
N LEU A 20 -5.95 -3.66 -6.25
CA LEU A 20 -4.70 -4.41 -6.22
C LEU A 20 -4.82 -5.77 -6.94
N PRO A 21 -3.76 -6.23 -7.63
CA PRO A 21 -3.67 -7.61 -8.08
C PRO A 21 -3.81 -8.58 -6.91
N GLU A 22 -4.55 -9.67 -7.11
CA GLU A 22 -4.79 -10.77 -6.16
C GLU A 22 -3.55 -11.11 -5.29
N LYS A 23 -2.39 -11.32 -5.95
CA LYS A 23 -1.13 -11.70 -5.30
C LYS A 23 -0.60 -10.66 -4.30
N CYS A 24 -0.95 -9.40 -4.46
CA CYS A 24 -0.53 -8.29 -3.59
C CYS A 24 -1.66 -7.77 -2.70
N LYS A 25 -2.87 -8.33 -2.80
CA LYS A 25 -4.08 -7.87 -2.08
C LYS A 25 -4.24 -8.55 -0.72
N SER A 26 -4.05 -9.86 -0.66
CA SER A 26 -4.34 -10.68 0.53
C SER A 26 -3.55 -10.27 1.78
N ALA A 27 -2.24 -10.04 1.66
CA ALA A 27 -1.44 -9.67 2.82
C ALA A 27 -1.79 -8.27 3.38
N PRO A 28 -1.91 -7.20 2.55
CA PRO A 28 -2.43 -5.91 3.03
C PRO A 28 -3.84 -5.98 3.62
N LEU A 29 -4.75 -6.77 3.04
CA LEU A 29 -6.10 -6.93 3.56
C LEU A 29 -6.09 -7.46 4.99
N LEU A 30 -5.40 -8.59 5.22
CA LEU A 30 -5.30 -9.20 6.55
C LEU A 30 -4.58 -8.28 7.55
N TYR A 31 -3.57 -7.53 7.11
CA TYR A 31 -2.87 -6.59 7.96
C TYR A 31 -3.74 -5.40 8.39
N TYR A 32 -4.49 -4.79 7.48
CA TYR A 32 -5.25 -3.57 7.76
C TYR A 32 -6.65 -3.83 8.31
N PHE A 33 -7.31 -4.93 7.94
CA PHE A 33 -8.69 -5.22 8.33
C PHE A 33 -8.82 -6.31 9.39
N SER A 34 -7.84 -7.21 9.47
CA SER A 34 -7.83 -8.28 10.47
C SER A 34 -6.77 -8.05 11.56
N GLU A 35 -6.05 -6.92 11.49
CA GLU A 35 -4.99 -6.51 12.43
C GLU A 35 -3.92 -7.58 12.67
N MET A 36 -3.73 -8.48 11.71
CA MET A 36 -2.83 -9.62 11.86
C MET A 36 -1.38 -9.17 11.77
N SER A 37 -0.55 -9.75 12.64
CA SER A 37 0.90 -9.63 12.56
C SER A 37 1.44 -10.30 11.30
N TYR A 38 2.69 -9.96 10.93
CA TYR A 38 3.30 -10.54 9.74
C TYR A 38 3.45 -12.06 9.86
N GLN A 39 3.64 -12.57 11.08
CA GLN A 39 3.73 -13.99 11.37
C GLN A 39 2.36 -14.67 11.19
N GLU A 40 1.29 -14.12 11.75
CA GLU A 40 -0.06 -14.68 11.57
C GLU A 40 -0.48 -14.67 10.10
N ILE A 41 -0.10 -13.64 9.33
CA ILE A 41 -0.33 -13.58 7.88
C ILE A 41 0.48 -14.67 7.14
N SER A 42 1.72 -14.90 7.56
CA SER A 42 2.58 -15.95 7.00
C SER A 42 1.96 -17.33 7.20
N GLU A 43 1.48 -17.61 8.40
CA GLU A 43 0.80 -18.85 8.77
C GLU A 43 -0.54 -19.00 8.04
N THR A 44 -1.34 -17.92 7.96
CA THR A 44 -2.68 -17.93 7.35
C THR A 44 -2.64 -18.11 5.84
N LEU A 45 -1.66 -17.50 5.16
CA LEU A 45 -1.52 -17.59 3.71
C LEU A 45 -0.63 -18.76 3.26
N ASP A 46 -0.02 -19.47 4.21
CA ASP A 46 1.02 -20.48 3.96
C ASP A 46 2.15 -19.93 3.06
N LEU A 47 2.68 -18.77 3.46
CA LEU A 47 3.74 -18.06 2.72
C LEU A 47 4.92 -17.73 3.62
N PRO A 48 6.17 -17.79 3.11
CA PRO A 48 7.34 -17.34 3.88
C PRO A 48 7.23 -15.86 4.30
N MET A 49 7.78 -15.52 5.46
CA MET A 49 7.82 -14.14 5.98
C MET A 49 8.38 -13.12 4.97
N GLY A 50 9.44 -13.47 4.24
CA GLY A 50 10.01 -12.61 3.19
C GLY A 50 9.02 -12.33 2.05
N THR A 51 8.18 -13.31 1.72
CA THR A 51 7.11 -13.16 0.73
C THR A 51 6.02 -12.24 1.25
N VAL A 52 5.58 -12.40 2.50
CA VAL A 52 4.60 -11.52 3.16
C VAL A 52 5.09 -10.08 3.16
N MET A 53 6.32 -9.84 3.60
CA MET A 53 6.94 -8.51 3.59
C MET A 53 6.99 -7.91 2.17
N SER A 54 7.36 -8.70 1.17
CA SER A 54 7.42 -8.24 -0.22
C SER A 54 6.03 -7.90 -0.79
N ARG A 55 5.00 -8.69 -0.46
CA ARG A 55 3.60 -8.45 -0.87
C ARG A 55 3.03 -7.21 -0.20
N LEU A 56 3.27 -7.03 1.10
CA LEU A 56 2.89 -5.83 1.85
C LEU A 56 3.57 -4.58 1.27
N SER A 57 4.88 -4.64 1.04
CA SER A 57 5.63 -3.51 0.47
C SER A 57 5.11 -3.14 -0.92
N ARG A 58 4.92 -4.12 -1.81
CA ARG A 58 4.39 -3.89 -3.15
C ARG A 58 2.96 -3.35 -3.11
N GLY A 59 2.08 -3.92 -2.28
CA GLY A 59 0.71 -3.45 -2.08
C GLY A 59 0.67 -1.98 -1.64
N LYS A 60 1.44 -1.62 -0.60
CA LYS A 60 1.55 -0.22 -0.13
C LYS A 60 2.08 0.72 -1.22
N GLN A 61 3.07 0.30 -2.00
CA GLN A 61 3.60 1.10 -3.10
C GLN A 61 2.57 1.32 -4.21
N MET A 62 1.76 0.31 -4.53
CA MET A 62 0.69 0.42 -5.52
C MET A 62 -0.43 1.33 -5.04
N MET A 63 -0.89 1.16 -3.80
CA MET A 63 -1.88 2.05 -3.18
C MET A 63 -1.38 3.51 -3.17
N LYS A 64 -0.11 3.73 -2.81
CA LYS A 64 0.50 5.07 -2.83
C LYS A 64 0.48 5.69 -4.24
N LYS A 65 0.76 4.90 -5.28
CA LYS A 65 0.68 5.36 -6.67
C LYS A 65 -0.75 5.68 -7.09
N MET A 66 -1.73 4.88 -6.64
CA MET A 66 -3.15 5.12 -6.90
C MET A 66 -3.61 6.42 -6.23
N ILE A 67 -3.31 6.60 -4.94
CA ILE A 67 -3.61 7.85 -4.21
C ILE A 67 -2.98 9.05 -4.91
N LEU A 68 -1.70 8.97 -5.27
CA LEU A 68 -1.02 10.04 -5.98
C LEU A 68 -1.70 10.34 -7.32
N ARG A 69 -2.10 9.30 -8.06
CA ARG A 69 -2.82 9.47 -9.33
C ARG A 69 -4.16 10.16 -9.14
N LEU A 70 -4.93 9.78 -8.11
CA LEU A 70 -6.21 10.40 -7.78
C LEU A 70 -6.03 11.88 -7.40
N GLN A 71 -5.05 12.20 -6.56
CA GLN A 71 -4.71 13.58 -6.19
C GLN A 71 -4.28 14.43 -7.40
N LEU A 72 -3.59 13.82 -8.37
CA LEU A 72 -3.19 14.46 -9.63
C LEU A 72 -4.35 14.60 -10.62
N LEU A 73 -5.43 13.82 -10.48
CA LEU A 73 -6.64 13.92 -11.31
C LEU A 73 -7.59 15.01 -10.77
N ASP A 74 -7.64 15.16 -9.44
CA ASP A 74 -8.41 16.23 -8.77
C ASP A 74 -7.77 17.63 -8.94
N SER A 75 -6.52 17.68 -9.40
CA SER A 75 -5.78 18.92 -9.67
C SER A 75 -5.40 19.03 -11.16
N GLN A 76 -5.94 20.00 -11.90
CA GLN A 76 -5.48 20.30 -13.26
C GLN A 76 -3.93 20.54 -13.33
N PRO A 77 -3.27 20.30 -14.47
CA PRO A 77 -1.93 19.73 -14.56
C PRO A 77 -0.83 20.80 -14.59
N SER A 78 -0.13 21.10 -13.48
CA SER A 78 1.08 21.95 -13.54
C SER A 78 1.96 21.85 -12.29
N LYS A 79 2.38 20.66 -11.86
CA LYS A 79 3.65 20.51 -11.12
C LYS A 79 4.00 19.03 -10.99
N VAL A 80 4.83 18.58 -11.91
CA VAL A 80 5.47 17.26 -11.82
C VAL A 80 6.33 17.28 -10.56
N ILE A 81 5.88 16.61 -9.50
CA ILE A 81 6.69 16.40 -8.29
C ILE A 81 7.85 15.48 -8.69
N GLN A 82 9.03 16.08 -8.82
CA GLN A 82 10.29 15.39 -9.03
C GLN A 82 10.62 14.63 -7.74
N PHE A 83 10.56 13.30 -7.79
CA PHE A 83 11.08 12.48 -6.71
C PHE A 83 12.62 12.51 -6.76
N PRO A 84 13.31 12.71 -5.62
CA PRO A 84 14.76 12.69 -5.60
C PRO A 84 15.26 11.31 -6.01
N ARG A 85 16.00 11.25 -7.13
CA ARG A 85 16.74 10.06 -7.52
C ARG A 85 17.75 9.77 -6.41
N LYS A 86 17.60 8.61 -5.76
CA LYS A 86 18.59 8.11 -4.81
C LYS A 86 19.89 7.86 -5.58
N ASN A 87 20.83 8.80 -5.45
CA ASN A 87 22.20 8.64 -5.93
C ASN A 87 22.86 7.53 -5.09
N TYR A 88 22.95 6.33 -5.66
CA TYR A 88 23.94 5.36 -5.19
C TYR A 88 25.28 5.75 -5.81
N LYS A 89 26.12 6.45 -5.03
CA LYS A 89 27.55 6.61 -5.31
C LYS A 89 28.36 5.82 -4.27
N GLY A 90 29.35 5.08 -4.76
CA GLY A 90 30.44 4.44 -4.00
C GLY A 90 30.10 3.04 -3.51
N HIS A 91 30.91 1.99 -3.71
CA HIS A 91 32.36 1.95 -3.93
C HIS A 91 32.76 0.69 -4.71
N LEU A 92 33.63 0.84 -5.70
CA LEU A 92 34.89 0.09 -5.79
C LEU A 92 36.00 1.11 -6.05
#